data_AF-A0A0N9IE40-F1
#
_entry.id   AF-A0A0N9IE40-F1
#
_cell.length_a   1.000
_cell.length_b   1.000
_cell.length_c   1.000
_cell.angle_alpha   90.00
_cell.angle_beta   90.00
_cell.angle_gamma   90.00
#
_symmetry.space_group_name_H-M   'P 1'
#
loop_
_entity.id
_entity.type
_entity.pdbx_description
1 polymer ?
#
loop_
_entity_poly.entity_id
_entity_poly.type
_entity_poly.pdbx_seq_one_letter_code
_entity_poly.pdbx_strand_id
1 'polypeptide(L)'
;MRPETSAATPKPVAPAETNTTRDRLHRLMLDLNLLTNGPCPPQDCTNRARMILARATEVKQVIAESPDRERLRPAVDIVGELAGVTDDSAADPAVQRQIVETGVELTRWLTEHW
;
A
#
# COMPACT_ATOMS: atom_id res chain seq x y z
N MET A 1 -32.17 -27.32 -42.52
CA MET A 1 -31.70 -26.04 -41.96
C MET A 1 -32.78 -25.50 -41.03
N ARG A 2 -32.52 -25.44 -39.72
CA ARG A 2 -33.28 -24.67 -38.72
C ARG A 2 -32.25 -23.96 -37.84
N PRO A 3 -32.37 -22.65 -37.59
CA PRO A 3 -31.45 -21.92 -36.73
C PRO A 3 -31.94 -21.92 -35.27
N GLU A 4 -31.07 -21.42 -34.37
CA GLU A 4 -31.33 -21.04 -32.97
C GLU A 4 -31.36 -22.22 -31.97
N THR A 5 -30.37 -22.33 -31.08
CA THR A 5 -30.36 -21.54 -29.84
C THR A 5 -28.91 -21.27 -29.43
N SER A 6 -28.50 -20.00 -29.49
CA SER A 6 -27.27 -19.53 -28.85
C SER A 6 -27.53 -19.50 -27.35
N ALA A 7 -27.03 -20.50 -26.62
CA ALA A 7 -27.07 -20.49 -25.17
C ALA A 7 -26.08 -19.43 -24.67
N ALA A 8 -26.61 -18.25 -24.36
CA ALA A 8 -25.89 -17.25 -23.58
C ALA A 8 -25.65 -17.81 -22.17
N THR A 9 -24.48 -18.41 -21.95
CA THR A 9 -24.01 -18.75 -20.61
C THR A 9 -23.63 -17.44 -19.90
N PRO A 10 -24.10 -17.18 -18.67
CA PRO A 10 -23.93 -15.90 -18.01
C PRO A 10 -22.45 -15.63 -17.78
N LYS A 11 -21.96 -14.50 -18.30
CA LYS A 11 -20.65 -13.96 -17.94
C LYS A 11 -20.62 -13.89 -16.41
N PRO A 12 -19.63 -14.48 -15.71
CA PRO A 12 -19.48 -14.24 -14.29
C PRO A 12 -19.36 -12.73 -14.12
N VAL A 13 -20.32 -12.11 -13.45
CA VAL A 13 -20.17 -10.76 -12.93
C VAL A 13 -19.13 -10.88 -11.81
N ALA A 14 -17.85 -10.96 -12.18
CA ALA A 14 -16.80 -10.71 -11.21
C ALA A 14 -17.03 -9.28 -10.71
N PRO A 15 -17.07 -9.03 -9.40
CA PRO A 15 -16.87 -7.68 -8.89
C PRO A 15 -15.42 -7.30 -9.23
N ALA A 16 -15.18 -6.90 -10.48
CA ALA A 16 -13.85 -6.66 -11.03
C ALA A 16 -13.16 -5.45 -10.37
N GLU A 17 -13.92 -4.60 -9.69
CA GLU A 17 -13.43 -3.39 -9.04
C GLU A 17 -12.94 -3.63 -7.61
N THR A 18 -13.48 -4.63 -6.90
CA THR A 18 -13.07 -4.91 -5.51
C THR A 18 -11.79 -5.75 -5.45
N ASN A 19 -11.58 -6.59 -6.47
CA ASN A 19 -10.41 -7.47 -6.52
C ASN A 19 -9.12 -6.70 -6.80
N THR A 20 -9.18 -5.58 -7.54
CA THR A 20 -8.03 -4.73 -7.85
C THR A 20 -7.54 -3.94 -6.64
N THR A 21 -8.41 -3.30 -5.87
CA THR A 21 -8.00 -2.52 -4.69
C THR A 21 -7.40 -3.41 -3.61
N ARG A 22 -8.03 -4.56 -3.34
CA ARG A 22 -7.54 -5.54 -2.36
C ARG A 22 -6.17 -6.12 -2.75
N ASP A 23 -6.03 -6.50 -4.02
CA ASP A 23 -4.77 -7.04 -4.55
C ASP A 23 -3.66 -5.98 -4.57
N ARG A 24 -3.98 -4.72 -4.93
CA ARG A 24 -3.05 -3.59 -4.85
C ARG A 24 -2.58 -3.37 -3.42
N LEU A 25 -3.49 -3.34 -2.44
CA LEU A 25 -3.12 -3.15 -1.05
C LEU A 25 -2.27 -4.30 -0.51
N HIS A 26 -2.60 -5.54 -0.87
CA HIS A 26 -1.79 -6.70 -0.51
C HIS A 26 -0.37 -6.63 -1.09
N ARG A 27 -0.21 -6.23 -2.37
CA ARG A 27 1.11 -6.00 -2.97
C ARG A 27 1.89 -4.90 -2.25
N LEU A 28 1.24 -3.80 -1.90
CA LEU A 28 1.87 -2.70 -1.16
C LEU A 28 2.32 -3.12 0.23
N MET A 29 1.53 -3.96 0.93
CA MET A 29 1.91 -4.52 2.22
C MET A 29 3.17 -5.40 2.11
N LEU A 30 3.25 -6.24 1.08
CA LEU A 30 4.43 -7.09 0.83
C LEU A 30 5.69 -6.25 0.53
N ASP A 31 5.55 -5.23 -0.32
CA ASP A 31 6.63 -4.29 -0.63
C ASP A 31 7.10 -3.55 0.63
N LEU A 32 6.17 -2.98 1.40
CA LEU A 32 6.48 -2.31 2.67
C LEU A 32 7.20 -3.26 3.62
N ASN A 33 6.71 -4.49 3.76
CA ASN A 33 7.33 -5.49 4.63
C ASN A 33 8.76 -5.82 4.20
N LEU A 34 9.03 -5.95 2.90
CA LEU A 34 10.39 -6.16 2.37
C LEU A 34 11.28 -4.94 2.62
N LEU A 35 10.73 -3.75 2.41
CA LEU A 35 11.42 -2.49 2.62
C LEU A 35 11.66 -2.21 4.09
N THR A 36 10.88 -2.71 5.03
CA THR A 36 11.07 -2.51 6.48
C THR A 36 11.93 -3.62 7.10
N ASN A 37 11.84 -4.84 6.58
CA ASN A 37 12.61 -5.99 7.06
C ASN A 37 13.80 -6.30 6.16
N GLY A 38 14.87 -5.53 6.35
CA GLY A 38 16.15 -5.78 5.71
C GLY A 38 17.27 -4.91 6.25
N PRO A 39 18.54 -5.34 6.18
CA PRO A 39 19.66 -4.48 6.45
C PRO A 39 19.69 -3.34 5.42
N CYS A 40 19.87 -2.12 5.88
CA CYS A 40 20.09 -0.98 5.00
C CYS A 40 21.61 -0.78 4.82
N PRO A 41 22.20 -1.07 3.65
CA PRO A 41 23.54 -0.58 3.39
C PRO A 41 23.49 0.97 3.42
N PRO A 42 24.46 1.65 4.07
CA PRO A 42 24.38 3.09 4.33
C PRO A 42 24.24 3.95 3.06
N GLN A 43 24.67 3.46 1.91
CA GLN A 43 24.51 4.14 0.62
C GLN A 43 23.09 4.06 0.04
N ASP A 44 22.26 3.12 0.50
CA ASP A 44 20.92 2.86 -0.03
C ASP A 44 19.80 3.32 0.92
N CYS A 45 20.11 3.89 2.08
CA CYS A 45 19.09 4.27 3.07
C CYS A 45 18.20 5.43 2.65
N THR A 46 18.74 6.38 1.91
CA THR A 46 17.92 7.43 1.28
C THR A 46 16.93 6.84 0.29
N ASN A 47 17.41 5.95 -0.60
CA ASN A 47 16.55 5.33 -1.61
C ASN A 47 15.48 4.44 -0.97
N ARG A 48 15.85 3.68 0.05
CA ARG A 48 14.93 2.87 0.85
C ARG A 48 13.86 3.73 1.54
N ALA A 49 14.25 4.81 2.21
CA ALA A 49 13.30 5.72 2.85
C ALA A 49 12.34 6.33 1.83
N ARG A 50 12.83 6.77 0.66
CA ARG A 50 11.97 7.25 -0.43
C ARG A 50 10.98 6.20 -0.90
N MET A 51 11.42 4.94 -1.07
CA MET A 51 10.52 3.84 -1.44
C MET A 51 9.46 3.57 -0.38
N ILE A 52 9.82 3.58 0.90
CA ILE A 52 8.86 3.41 2.01
C ILE A 52 7.84 4.55 2.00
N LEU A 53 8.28 5.80 1.88
CA LEU A 53 7.40 6.97 1.82
C LEU A 53 6.44 6.88 0.63
N ALA A 54 6.93 6.50 -0.55
CA ALA A 54 6.12 6.32 -1.75
C ALA A 54 5.06 5.22 -1.55
N ARG A 55 5.44 4.06 -1.00
CA ARG A 55 4.53 2.94 -0.75
C ARG A 55 3.51 3.24 0.33
N ALA A 56 3.91 3.90 1.41
CA ALA A 56 3.02 4.38 2.46
C ALA A 56 1.97 5.38 1.90
N THR A 57 2.42 6.30 1.05
CA THR A 57 1.52 7.25 0.36
C THR A 57 0.55 6.52 -0.56
N GLU A 58 1.01 5.51 -1.30
CA GLU A 58 0.16 4.71 -2.18
C GLU A 58 -0.86 3.87 -1.38
N VAL A 59 -0.48 3.32 -0.23
CA VAL A 59 -1.41 2.64 0.69
C VAL A 59 -2.55 3.58 1.08
N LYS A 60 -2.24 4.82 1.46
CA LYS A 60 -3.25 5.83 1.79
C LYS A 60 -4.21 6.10 0.62
N GLN A 61 -3.71 6.19 -0.60
CA GLN A 61 -4.56 6.39 -1.80
C GLN A 61 -5.46 5.18 -2.04
N VAL A 62 -4.90 3.97 -2.02
CA VAL A 62 -5.65 2.72 -2.23
C VAL A 62 -6.71 2.51 -1.14
N ILE A 63 -6.41 2.87 0.12
CA ILE A 63 -7.40 2.85 1.21
C ILE A 63 -8.53 3.85 0.96
N ALA A 64 -8.23 5.06 0.48
CA ALA A 64 -9.25 6.06 0.17
C ALA A 64 -10.19 5.61 -0.95
N GLU A 65 -9.69 4.85 -1.92
CA GLU A 65 -10.46 4.22 -3.00
C GLU A 65 -11.20 2.94 -2.55
N SER A 66 -10.92 2.43 -1.35
CA SER A 66 -11.47 1.17 -0.84
C SER A 66 -12.84 1.35 -0.15
N PRO A 67 -13.76 0.38 -0.27
CA PRO A 67 -14.96 0.35 0.57
C PRO A 67 -14.63 0.20 2.07
N ASP A 68 -13.45 -0.34 2.40
CA ASP A 68 -12.95 -0.54 3.78
C ASP A 68 -12.29 0.71 4.40
N ARG A 69 -12.39 1.89 3.77
CA ARG A 69 -11.67 3.10 4.22
C ARG A 69 -11.84 3.44 5.70
N GLU A 70 -13.04 3.22 6.26
CA GLU A 70 -13.31 3.51 7.68
C GLU A 70 -12.63 2.50 8.59
N ARG A 71 -12.60 1.21 8.19
CA ARG A 71 -11.88 0.14 8.91
C ARG A 71 -10.38 0.38 8.88
N LEU A 72 -9.86 0.86 7.74
CA LEU A 72 -8.44 1.08 7.48
C LEU A 72 -7.98 2.50 7.81
N ARG A 73 -8.84 3.32 8.42
CA ARG A 73 -8.51 4.70 8.82
C ARG A 73 -7.25 4.79 9.70
N PRO A 74 -7.01 3.90 10.68
CA PRO A 74 -5.79 3.97 11.49
C PRO A 74 -4.50 3.82 10.66
N ALA A 75 -4.50 3.00 9.60
CA ALA A 75 -3.37 2.92 8.67
C ALA A 75 -3.11 4.25 7.95
N VAL A 76 -4.17 4.98 7.60
CA VAL A 76 -4.05 6.32 7.00
C VAL A 76 -3.53 7.35 8.01
N ASP A 77 -3.93 7.25 9.26
CA ASP A 77 -3.45 8.12 10.34
C ASP A 77 -1.95 7.91 10.62
N ILE A 78 -1.47 6.65 10.62
CA ILE A 78 -0.04 6.31 10.71
C ILE A 78 0.74 6.97 9.55
N VAL A 79 0.27 6.82 8.31
CA VAL A 79 0.89 7.50 7.15
C VAL A 79 0.81 9.03 7.28
N GLY A 80 -0.20 9.53 7.99
CA GLY A 80 -0.39 10.95 8.29
C GLY A 80 0.76 11.56 9.10
N GLU A 81 1.52 10.77 9.86
CA GLU A 81 2.72 11.24 10.58
C GLU A 81 3.85 11.68 9.64
N LEU A 82 3.83 11.19 8.39
CA LEU A 82 4.77 11.59 7.34
C LEU A 82 4.23 12.77 6.51
N ALA A 83 3.12 13.39 6.92
CA ALA A 83 2.58 14.55 6.22
C ALA A 83 3.60 15.71 6.22
N GLY A 84 3.98 16.16 5.03
CA GLY A 84 4.99 17.21 4.84
C GLY A 84 6.42 16.70 4.69
N VAL A 85 6.66 15.39 4.83
CA VAL A 85 7.92 14.77 4.44
C VAL A 85 7.98 14.73 2.91
N THR A 86 9.03 15.31 2.34
CA THR A 86 9.29 15.33 0.89
C THR A 86 10.46 14.44 0.52
N ASP A 87 10.63 14.19 -0.78
CA ASP A 87 11.76 13.40 -1.31
C ASP A 87 13.13 14.04 -1.00
N ASP A 88 13.20 15.38 -0.97
CA ASP A 88 14.37 16.14 -0.53
C ASP A 88 14.68 15.91 0.96
N SER A 89 13.65 15.91 1.81
CA SER A 89 13.80 15.66 3.25
C SER A 89 14.23 14.22 3.54
N ALA A 90 13.97 13.26 2.65
CA ALA A 90 14.36 11.87 2.81
C ALA A 90 15.90 11.64 2.76
N ALA A 91 16.69 12.67 2.43
CA ALA A 91 18.15 12.64 2.57
C ALA A 91 18.62 12.91 4.01
N ASP A 92 17.77 13.48 4.87
CA ASP A 92 18.08 13.74 6.26
C ASP A 92 17.99 12.45 7.09
N PRO A 93 19.03 12.07 7.88
CA PRO A 93 19.03 10.83 8.65
C PRO A 93 17.93 10.72 9.71
N ALA A 94 17.49 11.84 10.30
CA ALA A 94 16.40 11.83 11.28
C ALA A 94 15.06 11.58 10.59
N VAL A 95 14.84 12.21 9.42
CA VAL A 95 13.65 11.98 8.59
C VAL A 95 13.65 10.54 8.05
N GLN A 96 14.79 10.01 7.62
CA GLN A 96 14.91 8.60 7.20
C GLN A 96 14.49 7.65 8.31
N ARG A 97 14.96 7.88 9.55
CA ARG A 97 14.55 7.07 10.71
C ARG A 97 13.04 7.15 10.91
N GLN A 98 12.47 8.36 10.90
CA GLN A 98 11.03 8.55 11.04
C GLN A 98 10.24 7.79 9.95
N ILE A 99 10.63 7.92 8.68
CA ILE A 99 9.98 7.19 7.57
C ILE A 99 10.04 5.68 7.78
N VAL A 100 11.19 5.14 8.19
CA VAL A 100 11.35 3.70 8.42
C VAL A 100 10.51 3.23 9.62
N GLU A 101 10.51 3.98 10.72
CA GLU A 101 9.72 3.67 11.93
C GLU A 101 8.22 3.68 11.61
N THR A 102 7.73 4.72 10.95
CA THR A 102 6.33 4.79 10.50
C THR A 102 6.00 3.67 9.51
N GLY A 103 6.92 3.32 8.60
CA GLY A 103 6.74 2.20 7.67
C GLY A 103 6.62 0.85 8.39
N VAL A 104 7.43 0.62 9.44
CA VAL A 104 7.35 -0.58 10.30
C VAL A 104 6.02 -0.63 11.03
N GLU A 105 5.59 0.49 11.62
CA GLU A 105 4.32 0.59 12.33
C GLU A 105 3.12 0.33 11.41
N LEU A 106 3.11 0.96 10.23
CA LEU A 106 2.09 0.76 9.21
C LEU A 106 2.00 -0.71 8.79
N THR A 107 3.16 -1.33 8.52
CA THR A 107 3.23 -2.74 8.11
C THR A 107 2.69 -3.67 9.19
N ARG A 108 3.08 -3.41 10.44
CA ARG A 108 2.60 -4.18 11.59
C ARG A 108 1.10 -4.07 11.74
N TRP A 109 0.57 -2.85 11.73
CA TRP A 109 -0.86 -2.61 11.89
C TRP A 109 -1.66 -3.29 10.78
N LEU A 110 -1.23 -3.12 9.52
CA LEU A 110 -1.87 -3.77 8.38
C LEU A 110 -1.79 -5.30 8.49
N THR A 111 -0.68 -5.88 8.93
CA THR A 111 -0.57 -7.34 9.10
C THR A 111 -1.51 -7.87 10.20
N GLU A 112 -1.73 -7.11 11.27
CA GLU A 112 -2.60 -7.50 12.38
C GLU A 112 -4.10 -7.29 12.07
N HIS A 113 -4.46 -6.35 11.18
CA HIS A 113 -5.84 -5.88 10.99
C HIS A 113 -6.40 -6.01 9.56
N TRP A 114 -5.62 -6.55 8.61
CA TRP A 114 -6.04 -6.79 7.23
C TRP A 114 -6.97 -7.99 7.09
#